data_AF-A0A258HC14-F1
#
_entry.id   AF-A0A258HC14-F1
#
_cell.length_a   1.000
_cell.length_b   1.000
_cell.length_c   1.000
_cell.angle_alpha   90.00
_cell.angle_beta   90.00
_cell.angle_gamma   90.00
#
_symmetry.space_group_name_H-M   'P 1'
#
loop_
_entity.id
_entity.type
_entity.pdbx_description
1 polymer ?
#
loop_
_entity_poly.entity_id
_entity_poly.type
_entity_poly.pdbx_seq_one_letter_code
_entity_poly.pdbx_strand_id
1 'polypeptide(L)'
;MLTAHPYRYLLVAILSLVVAVTWTYVTKHMYDYNLPFASMFGVSVFPAVAWTLALVAGYFIVESIVKHVGAKHPLVQFIVVVGAYAVAVIIAETVGYHLLGIHNIGTSQYVGLPLCDCLHAPIWMQIGYFSLGPLHWLLVKMIIVTSNLWYFSIRSDKIV
;
A
#
# COMPACT_ATOMS: atom_id res chain seq x y z
N MET A 1 0.08 24.43 -11.46
CA MET A 1 -0.93 23.38 -11.23
C MET A 1 -0.82 22.41 -12.39
N LEU A 2 -0.13 21.28 -12.22
CA LEU A 2 -0.16 20.20 -13.22
C LEU A 2 -1.59 19.66 -13.25
N THR A 3 -2.25 19.73 -14.40
CA THR A 3 -3.57 19.12 -14.60
C THR A 3 -3.46 17.64 -14.25
N ALA A 4 -4.32 17.17 -13.35
CA ALA A 4 -4.32 15.76 -12.97
C ALA A 4 -4.68 14.95 -14.22
N HIS A 5 -3.68 14.27 -14.80
CA HIS A 5 -3.97 13.44 -15.94
C HIS A 5 -4.88 12.28 -15.51
N PRO A 6 -5.97 12.00 -16.25
CA PRO A 6 -6.94 10.98 -15.87
C PRO A 6 -6.31 9.57 -15.74
N TYR A 7 -5.22 9.31 -16.47
CA TYR A 7 -4.48 8.05 -16.37
C TYR A 7 -3.84 7.81 -14.99
N ARG A 8 -3.64 8.85 -14.17
CA ARG A 8 -3.01 8.72 -12.84
C ARG A 8 -3.83 7.82 -11.92
N TYR A 9 -5.15 7.99 -11.89
CA TYR A 9 -6.02 7.21 -11.01
C TYR A 9 -6.05 5.74 -11.42
N LEU A 10 -6.15 5.49 -12.72
CA LEU A 10 -6.12 4.15 -13.28
C LEU A 10 -4.76 3.46 -13.02
N LEU A 11 -3.66 4.20 -13.21
CA LEU A 11 -2.31 3.70 -12.94
C LEU A 11 -2.16 3.27 -11.47
N VAL A 12 -2.58 4.12 -10.53
CA VAL A 12 -2.55 3.80 -9.09
C VAL A 12 -3.36 2.54 -8.81
N ALA A 13 -4.58 2.44 -9.33
CA ALA A 13 -5.44 1.29 -9.11
C ALA A 13 -4.84 -0.02 -9.66
N ILE A 14 -4.28 0.01 -10.87
CA ILE A 14 -3.63 -1.15 -11.48
C ILE A 14 -2.39 -1.57 -10.68
N LEU A 15 -1.52 -0.63 -10.32
CA LEU A 15 -0.32 -0.94 -9.55
C LEU A 15 -0.65 -1.46 -8.15
N SER A 16 -1.67 -0.88 -7.49
CA SER A 16 -2.17 -1.37 -6.21
C SER A 16 -2.68 -2.80 -6.30
N LEU A 17 -3.45 -3.13 -7.35
CA LEU A 17 -3.94 -4.49 -7.58
C LEU A 17 -2.79 -5.47 -7.82
N VAL A 18 -1.83 -5.11 -8.67
CA VAL A 18 -0.67 -5.97 -8.97
C VAL A 18 0.16 -6.23 -7.71
N VAL A 19 0.44 -5.19 -6.91
CA VAL A 19 1.19 -5.33 -5.65
C VAL A 19 0.42 -6.19 -4.66
N ALA A 20 -0.89 -5.95 -4.49
CA ALA A 20 -1.73 -6.72 -3.57
C ALA A 20 -1.81 -8.20 -3.97
N VAL A 21 -2.11 -8.50 -5.23
CA VAL A 21 -2.16 -9.88 -5.74
C VAL A 21 -0.81 -10.57 -5.58
N THR A 22 0.29 -9.91 -5.94
CA THR A 22 1.64 -10.47 -5.77
C THR A 22 1.93 -10.77 -4.30
N TRP A 23 1.65 -9.82 -3.40
CA TRP A 23 1.84 -10.00 -1.97
C TRP A 23 1.01 -11.16 -1.42
N THR A 24 -0.28 -11.20 -1.72
CA THR A 24 -1.17 -12.28 -1.25
C THR A 24 -0.80 -13.64 -1.81
N TYR A 25 -0.26 -13.72 -3.02
CA TYR A 25 0.23 -14.95 -3.59
C TYR A 25 1.50 -15.46 -2.87
N VAL A 26 2.45 -14.56 -2.60
CA VAL A 26 3.69 -14.87 -1.86
C VAL A 26 3.38 -15.32 -0.42
N THR A 27 2.37 -14.73 0.20
CA THR A 27 1.98 -14.97 1.61
C THR A 27 0.78 -15.92 1.75
N LYS A 28 0.37 -16.62 0.68
CA LYS A 28 -0.91 -17.34 0.62
C LYS A 28 -1.17 -18.31 1.78
N HIS A 29 -0.14 -19.00 2.26
CA HIS A 29 -0.24 -19.97 3.35
C HIS A 29 -0.25 -19.34 4.74
N MET A 30 -0.02 -18.04 4.82
CA MET A 30 0.00 -17.25 6.05
C MET A 30 -1.25 -16.38 6.19
N TYR A 31 -2.11 -16.33 5.19
CA TYR A 31 -3.37 -15.60 5.22
C TYR A 31 -4.55 -16.56 5.39
N ASP A 32 -4.70 -17.04 6.62
CA ASP A 32 -5.83 -17.86 7.01
C ASP A 32 -6.56 -17.18 8.17
N TYR A 33 -7.89 -17.04 8.06
CA TYR A 33 -8.66 -16.19 8.98
C TYR A 33 -9.70 -17.01 9.72
N ASN A 34 -10.01 -16.58 10.95
CA ASN A 34 -11.10 -17.16 11.74
C ASN A 34 -12.51 -16.97 11.12
N LEU A 35 -12.64 -16.06 10.15
CA LEU A 35 -13.88 -15.80 9.42
C LEU A 35 -13.88 -16.49 8.04
N PRO A 36 -15.04 -16.94 7.53
CA PRO A 36 -15.15 -17.70 6.29
C PRO A 36 -15.06 -16.81 5.05
N PHE A 37 -13.90 -16.18 4.83
CA PHE A 37 -13.67 -15.39 3.62
C PHE A 37 -13.58 -16.29 2.38
N ALA A 38 -14.08 -15.79 1.24
CA ALA A 38 -13.97 -16.47 -0.03
C ALA A 38 -12.49 -16.68 -0.42
N SER A 39 -12.19 -17.81 -1.06
CA SER A 39 -10.87 -18.11 -1.61
C SER A 39 -10.97 -18.40 -3.11
N MET A 40 -9.91 -18.06 -3.84
CA MET A 40 -9.79 -18.29 -5.27
C MET A 40 -8.36 -18.77 -5.56
N PHE A 41 -8.21 -19.88 -6.30
CA PHE A 41 -6.91 -20.51 -6.57
C PHE A 41 -6.06 -20.78 -5.31
N GLY A 42 -6.70 -21.08 -4.18
CA GLY A 42 -6.02 -21.33 -2.90
C GLY A 42 -5.49 -20.08 -2.20
N VAL A 43 -5.90 -18.88 -2.63
CA VAL A 43 -5.57 -17.60 -1.98
C VAL A 43 -6.85 -17.00 -1.42
N SER A 44 -6.82 -16.51 -0.18
CA SER A 44 -7.94 -15.76 0.39
C SER A 44 -8.16 -14.46 -0.40
N VAL A 45 -9.38 -14.20 -0.82
CA VAL A 45 -9.74 -13.01 -1.61
C VAL A 45 -9.72 -11.76 -0.74
N PHE A 46 -10.04 -11.90 0.55
CA PHE A 46 -10.08 -10.79 1.51
C PHE A 46 -8.78 -9.96 1.54
N PRO A 47 -7.59 -10.52 1.79
CA PRO A 47 -6.36 -9.72 1.82
C PRO A 47 -6.06 -9.07 0.47
N ALA A 48 -6.40 -9.71 -0.66
CA ALA A 48 -6.12 -9.13 -1.98
C ALA A 48 -6.96 -7.86 -2.22
N VAL A 49 -8.24 -7.91 -1.86
CA VAL A 49 -9.14 -6.76 -1.94
C VAL A 49 -8.75 -5.70 -0.92
N ALA A 50 -8.53 -6.09 0.34
CA ALA A 50 -8.18 -5.16 1.42
C ALA A 50 -6.88 -4.41 1.11
N TRP A 51 -5.83 -5.11 0.66
CA TRP A 51 -4.57 -4.48 0.26
C TRP A 51 -4.74 -3.56 -0.94
N THR A 52 -5.51 -3.96 -1.95
CA THR A 52 -5.75 -3.10 -3.12
C THR A 52 -6.41 -1.79 -2.70
N LEU A 53 -7.49 -1.86 -1.91
CA LEU A 53 -8.21 -0.69 -1.42
C LEU A 53 -7.32 0.18 -0.52
N ALA A 54 -6.57 -0.43 0.39
CA ALA A 54 -5.66 0.26 1.30
C ALA A 54 -4.53 0.99 0.56
N LEU A 55 -3.94 0.39 -0.48
CA LEU A 55 -2.87 1.01 -1.27
C LEU A 55 -3.39 2.17 -2.13
N VAL A 56 -4.59 2.02 -2.72
CA VAL A 56 -5.24 3.11 -3.48
C VAL A 56 -5.56 4.28 -2.56
N ALA A 57 -6.28 4.03 -1.46
CA ALA A 57 -6.66 5.06 -0.50
C ALA A 57 -5.42 5.69 0.14
N GLY A 58 -4.48 4.87 0.59
CA GLY A 58 -3.23 5.28 1.21
C GLY A 58 -2.41 6.19 0.30
N TYR A 59 -2.30 5.88 -0.99
CA TYR A 59 -1.62 6.75 -1.95
C TYR A 59 -2.23 8.16 -1.98
N PHE A 60 -3.56 8.28 -2.12
CA PHE A 60 -4.21 9.59 -2.22
C PHE A 60 -4.20 10.36 -0.90
N ILE A 61 -4.41 9.67 0.23
CA ILE A 61 -4.34 10.27 1.57
C ILE A 61 -2.94 10.83 1.79
N VAL A 62 -1.90 10.04 1.56
CA VAL A 62 -0.52 10.47 1.79
C VAL A 62 -0.10 11.59 0.83
N GLU A 63 -0.49 11.54 -0.44
CA GLU A 63 -0.26 12.67 -1.36
C GLU A 63 -0.92 13.97 -0.88
N SER A 64 -2.13 13.86 -0.33
CA SER A 64 -2.83 14.99 0.28
C SER A 64 -2.07 15.52 1.50
N ILE A 65 -1.61 14.64 2.39
CA ILE A 65 -0.81 14.99 3.58
C ILE A 65 0.48 15.68 3.16
N VAL A 66 1.27 15.08 2.26
CA VAL A 66 2.53 15.62 1.73
C VAL A 66 2.34 17.02 1.17
N LYS A 67 1.26 17.23 0.41
CA LYS A 67 0.91 18.56 -0.12
C LYS A 67 0.53 19.53 1.00
N HIS A 68 -0.26 19.09 1.97
CA HIS A 68 -0.72 19.93 3.08
C HIS A 68 0.41 20.38 4.00
N VAL A 69 1.37 19.49 4.32
CA VAL A 69 2.55 19.84 5.12
C VAL A 69 3.62 20.62 4.34
N GLY A 70 3.41 20.83 3.03
CA GLY A 70 4.35 21.58 2.19
C GLY A 70 5.69 20.89 1.97
N ALA A 71 5.76 19.56 2.10
CA ALA A 71 7.00 18.81 1.95
C ALA A 71 7.45 18.80 0.47
N LYS A 72 8.50 19.57 0.16
CA LYS A 72 9.05 19.67 -1.21
C LYS A 72 10.21 18.70 -1.47
N HIS A 73 11.01 18.40 -0.45
CA HIS A 73 12.19 17.56 -0.61
C HIS A 73 11.82 16.07 -0.64
N PRO A 74 12.29 15.26 -1.62
CA PRO A 74 11.88 13.86 -1.78
C PRO A 74 12.07 13.01 -0.52
N LEU A 75 13.18 13.19 0.20
CA LEU A 75 13.42 12.48 1.46
C LEU A 75 12.39 12.83 2.54
N VAL A 76 11.99 14.10 2.64
CA VAL A 76 10.98 14.54 3.61
C VAL A 76 9.61 13.98 3.23
N GLN A 77 9.27 13.96 1.93
CA GLN A 77 8.05 13.32 1.45
C GLN A 77 8.02 11.84 1.83
N PHE A 78 9.13 11.12 1.62
CA PHE A 78 9.24 9.70 1.96
C PHE A 78 9.09 9.45 3.46
N ILE A 79 9.71 10.27 4.33
CA ILE A 79 9.55 10.17 5.78
C ILE A 79 8.07 10.38 6.18
N VAL A 80 7.40 11.38 5.61
CA VAL A 80 5.97 11.63 5.84
C VAL A 80 5.12 10.44 5.39
N VAL A 81 5.42 9.86 4.22
CA VAL A 81 4.75 8.67 3.70
C VAL A 81 4.89 7.49 4.67
N VAL A 82 6.13 7.18 5.09
CA VAL A 82 6.42 6.08 6.02
C VAL A 82 5.67 6.26 7.33
N GLY A 83 5.74 7.45 7.94
CA GLY A 83 5.08 7.73 9.21
C GLY A 83 3.56 7.64 9.12
N ALA A 84 2.96 8.33 8.15
CA ALA A 84 1.50 8.34 7.96
C ALA A 84 0.96 6.94 7.65
N TYR A 85 1.68 6.18 6.82
CA TYR A 85 1.30 4.82 6.47
C TYR A 85 1.43 3.86 7.65
N ALA A 86 2.53 3.92 8.40
CA ALA A 86 2.71 3.07 9.58
C ALA A 86 1.59 3.28 10.62
N VAL A 87 1.22 4.54 10.87
CA VAL A 87 0.07 4.87 11.74
C VAL A 87 -1.22 4.29 11.19
N ALA A 88 -1.48 4.44 9.89
CA ALA A 88 -2.70 3.90 9.26
C ALA A 88 -2.77 2.37 9.34
N VAL A 89 -1.65 1.66 9.14
CA VAL A 89 -1.57 0.20 9.28
C VAL A 89 -1.86 -0.21 10.72
N ILE A 90 -1.24 0.44 11.71
CA ILE A 90 -1.50 0.12 13.14
C ILE A 90 -2.97 0.32 13.48
N ILE A 91 -3.59 1.42 13.03
CA ILE A 91 -5.02 1.67 13.26
C ILE A 91 -5.87 0.58 12.60
N ALA A 92 -5.62 0.26 11.34
CA ALA A 92 -6.41 -0.73 10.60
C ALA A 92 -6.30 -2.12 11.24
N GLU A 93 -5.09 -2.55 11.61
CA GLU A 93 -4.85 -3.83 12.29
C GLU A 93 -5.49 -3.86 13.68
N THR A 94 -5.39 -2.78 14.45
CA THR A 94 -6.01 -2.68 15.77
C THR A 94 -7.53 -2.77 15.68
N VAL A 95 -8.14 -2.04 14.74
CA VAL A 95 -9.59 -2.07 14.51
C VAL A 95 -10.03 -3.46 14.03
N GLY A 96 -9.34 -4.02 13.04
CA GLY A 96 -9.62 -5.36 12.52
C GLY A 96 -9.57 -6.43 13.61
N TYR A 97 -8.50 -6.41 14.41
CA TYR A 97 -8.25 -7.44 15.41
C TYR A 97 -9.14 -7.30 16.65
N HIS A 98 -9.21 -6.11 17.26
CA HIS A 98 -9.86 -5.92 18.56
C HIS A 98 -11.34 -5.52 18.46
N LEU A 99 -11.75 -4.82 17.39
CA LEU A 99 -13.13 -4.37 17.24
C LEU A 99 -13.95 -5.26 16.32
N LEU A 100 -13.36 -5.72 15.21
CA LEU A 100 -14.05 -6.55 14.22
C LEU A 100 -13.82 -8.06 14.42
N GLY A 101 -12.90 -8.45 15.30
CA GLY A 101 -12.59 -9.86 15.58
C GLY A 101 -12.01 -10.61 14.39
N ILE A 102 -11.36 -9.92 13.45
CA ILE A 102 -10.68 -10.52 12.29
C ILE A 102 -9.29 -10.96 12.74
N HIS A 103 -9.12 -12.26 12.94
CA HIS A 103 -7.86 -12.84 13.41
C HIS A 103 -7.23 -13.70 12.32
N ASN A 104 -5.97 -13.44 12.01
CA ASN A 104 -5.17 -14.30 11.16
C ASN A 104 -4.69 -15.51 11.96
N ILE A 105 -5.41 -16.63 11.83
CA ILE A 105 -5.10 -17.89 12.52
C ILE A 105 -3.84 -18.54 11.98
N GLY A 106 -3.52 -18.33 10.69
CA GLY A 106 -2.35 -18.94 10.04
C GLY A 106 -1.00 -18.49 10.62
N THR A 107 -0.98 -17.35 11.31
CA THR A 107 0.21 -16.77 11.94
C THR A 107 0.01 -16.44 13.42
N SER A 108 -1.05 -16.95 14.04
CA SER A 108 -1.42 -16.67 15.45
C SER A 108 -0.36 -17.09 16.47
N GLN A 109 0.51 -18.05 16.13
CA GLN A 109 1.63 -18.48 16.98
C GLN A 109 2.75 -17.44 17.14
N TYR A 110 2.82 -16.42 16.28
CA TYR A 110 3.84 -15.39 16.37
C TYR A 110 3.45 -14.31 17.37
N VAL A 111 4.44 -13.66 17.98
CA VAL A 111 4.21 -12.52 18.88
C VAL A 111 3.66 -11.34 18.06
N GLY A 112 2.60 -10.72 18.57
CA GLY A 112 2.01 -9.52 17.99
C GLY A 112 2.90 -8.29 18.15
N LEU A 113 2.51 -7.19 17.54
CA LEU A 113 3.19 -5.91 17.70
C LEU A 113 3.10 -5.44 19.17
N PRO A 114 4.19 -4.95 19.78
CA PRO A 114 4.22 -4.58 21.21
C PRO A 114 3.18 -3.53 21.63
N LEU A 115 2.73 -2.68 20.69
CA LEU A 115 1.85 -1.54 20.99
C LEU A 115 0.35 -1.89 20.97
N CYS A 116 -0.06 -2.87 20.16
CA CYS A 116 -1.46 -3.18 19.92
C CYS A 116 -1.81 -4.66 20.15
N ASP A 117 -0.82 -5.55 20.35
CA ASP A 117 -1.01 -7.00 20.33
C ASP A 117 -1.84 -7.45 19.11
N CYS A 118 -1.44 -6.94 17.95
CA CYS A 118 -2.07 -7.18 16.66
C CYS A 118 -0.98 -7.53 15.63
N LEU A 119 -1.35 -7.95 14.41
CA LEU A 119 -0.39 -8.36 13.37
C LEU A 119 0.58 -9.47 13.85
N HIS A 120 0.04 -10.57 14.39
CA HIS A 120 0.82 -11.77 14.72
C HIS A 120 1.37 -12.38 13.44
N ALA A 121 2.64 -12.13 13.12
CA ALA A 121 3.27 -12.55 11.87
C ALA A 121 4.79 -12.70 12.05
N PRO A 122 5.49 -13.50 11.22
CA PRO A 122 6.95 -13.53 11.26
C PRO A 122 7.54 -12.16 10.90
N ILE A 123 8.73 -11.85 11.42
CA ILE A 123 9.36 -10.52 11.30
C ILE A 123 9.42 -10.01 9.86
N TRP A 124 9.76 -10.86 8.89
CA TRP A 124 9.83 -10.45 7.49
C TRP A 124 8.47 -10.00 6.93
N MET A 125 7.38 -10.62 7.38
CA MET A 125 6.03 -10.27 6.97
C MET A 125 5.59 -8.97 7.63
N GLN A 126 5.95 -8.76 8.91
CA GLN A 126 5.75 -7.47 9.58
C GLN A 126 6.48 -6.33 8.85
N ILE A 127 7.74 -6.55 8.47
CA ILE A 127 8.50 -5.58 7.64
C ILE A 127 7.79 -5.34 6.30
N GLY A 128 7.29 -6.41 5.66
CA GLY A 128 6.47 -6.31 4.44
C GLY A 128 5.26 -5.40 4.63
N TYR A 129 4.48 -5.62 5.69
CA TYR A 129 3.31 -4.81 6.03
C TYR A 129 3.62 -3.32 6.11
N PHE A 130 4.72 -2.94 6.77
CA PHE A 130 5.11 -1.54 6.91
C PHE A 130 5.83 -0.94 5.70
N SER A 131 6.33 -1.78 4.78
CA SER A 131 7.07 -1.33 3.59
C SER A 131 6.22 -1.28 2.32
N LEU A 132 5.15 -2.06 2.20
CA LEU A 132 4.32 -2.14 0.99
C LEU A 132 3.78 -0.76 0.56
N GLY A 133 3.23 0.03 1.48
CA GLY A 133 2.74 1.38 1.18
C GLY A 133 3.81 2.32 0.66
N PRO A 134 4.92 2.54 1.40
CA PRO A 134 6.02 3.38 0.96
C PRO A 134 6.63 2.95 -0.38
N LEU A 135 6.83 1.64 -0.57
CA LEU A 135 7.36 1.09 -1.83
C LEU A 135 6.38 1.28 -2.99
N HIS A 136 5.09 1.03 -2.77
CA HIS A 136 4.04 1.31 -3.74
C HIS A 136 3.99 2.79 -4.12
N TRP A 137 4.05 3.70 -3.14
CA TRP A 137 4.06 5.15 -3.39
C TRP A 137 5.27 5.58 -4.22
N LEU A 138 6.47 5.07 -3.88
CA LEU A 138 7.70 5.32 -4.65
C LEU A 138 7.56 4.81 -6.09
N LEU A 139 7.05 3.58 -6.28
CA LEU A 139 6.85 2.98 -7.59
C LEU A 139 5.93 3.85 -8.47
N VAL A 140 4.78 4.26 -7.93
CA VAL A 140 3.84 5.14 -8.64
C VAL A 140 4.50 6.48 -8.98
N LYS A 141 5.22 7.10 -8.04
CA LYS A 141 5.92 8.37 -8.27
C LYS A 141 6.96 8.26 -9.38
N MET A 142 7.78 7.21 -9.36
CA MET A 142 8.80 6.98 -10.38
C MET A 142 8.17 6.88 -11.77
N ILE A 143 7.10 6.09 -11.92
CA ILE A 143 6.41 5.92 -13.21
C ILE A 143 5.80 7.24 -13.71
N ILE A 144 5.19 8.04 -12.82
CA ILE A 144 4.63 9.35 -13.20
C ILE A 144 5.73 10.31 -13.64
N VAL A 145 6.84 10.37 -12.91
CA VAL A 145 7.97 11.27 -13.25
C VAL A 145 8.58 10.89 -14.59
N THR A 146 8.85 9.61 -14.83
CA THR A 146 9.42 9.14 -16.10
C THR A 146 8.47 9.37 -17.27
N SER A 147 7.17 9.13 -17.08
CA SER A 147 6.15 9.38 -18.11
C SER A 147 6.10 10.85 -18.52
N ASN A 148 6.23 11.77 -17.56
CA ASN A 148 6.26 13.20 -17.84
C ASN A 148 7.53 13.61 -18.59
N LEU A 149 8.71 13.12 -18.17
CA LEU A 149 9.97 13.42 -18.84
C LEU A 149 9.97 12.96 -20.30
N TRP A 150 9.45 11.77 -20.56
CA TRP A 150 9.33 11.24 -21.92
C TRP A 150 8.39 12.08 -22.80
N TYR A 151 7.23 12.49 -22.25
CA TYR A 151 6.30 13.38 -22.95
C TYR A 151 6.92 14.72 -23.32
N PHE A 152 7.73 15.32 -22.43
CA PHE A 152 8.45 16.56 -22.74
C PHE A 152 9.49 16.38 -23.84
N SER A 153 10.25 15.27 -23.83
CA SER A 153 11.26 14.97 -24.86
C SER A 153 10.66 14.87 -26.27
N ILE A 154 9.50 14.23 -26.44
CA ILE A 154 8.86 14.10 -27.77
C ILE A 154 8.34 15.44 -28.28
N ARG A 155 7.93 16.34 -27.38
CA ARG A 155 7.33 17.61 -27.76
C ARG A 155 8.39 18.64 -28.17
N SER A 156 9.59 18.61 -27.58
CA SER A 156 10.69 19.48 -28.01
C SER A 156 11.12 19.22 -29.45
N ASP A 157 11.04 17.97 -29.91
CA ASP A 157 11.49 17.57 -31.25
C ASP A 157 10.53 18.04 -32.37
N LYS A 158 9.34 18.54 -32.03
CA LYS A 158 8.32 19.01 -32.99
C LYS A 158 8.25 20.53 -33.12
N ILE A 159 9.16 21.28 -32.51
CA ILE A 159 9.19 22.76 -32.52
C ILE A 159 10.32 23.29 -33.44
N VAL A 160 10.90 22.44 -34.29
CA VAL A 160 11.91 22.85 -35.29
C VAL A 160 11.29 22.91 -36.68
#